data_AF-A0A3Q7J5M9-F1
#
_entry.id   AF-A0A3Q7J5M9-F1
#
_cell.length_a   1.000
_cell.length_b   1.000
_cell.length_c   1.000
_cell.angle_alpha   90.00
_cell.angle_beta   90.00
_cell.angle_gamma   90.00
#
_symmetry.space_group_name_H-M   'P 1'
#
loop_
_entity.id
_entity.type
_entity.pdbx_description
1 polymer ?
#
loop_
_entity_poly.entity_id
_entity_poly.type
_entity_poly.pdbx_seq_one_letter_code
_entity_poly.pdbx_strand_id
1 'polypeptide(L)'
;MKLRSAATTLIIILFAAILPCHSQISKTKPSLSAKGEAPAAAISIISLMSAHGCKSFADTLSGSPAEKTFEDNVEGGVTIFCPTDDAMKSFSPKFKNLTADGKQSVLEYHGVPVYQSMSSLRTSNGLMNTLATDGANNYDFVVQNDGQDVTLKTKIVTGKITGTVFDKEPVAIFSIDESPKPAGKKHKSPPAPASPADSPVASRKGKVADSTADKNGGFRFNGGAM
;
A
#
# COMPACT_ATOMS: atom_id res chain seq x y z
N MET A 1 20.17 1.73 -89.59
CA MET A 1 20.87 0.90 -88.59
C MET A 1 19.85 0.54 -87.51
N LYS A 2 19.18 -0.62 -87.58
CA LYS A 2 19.58 -1.89 -86.95
C LYS A 2 20.08 -1.70 -85.51
N LEU A 3 19.21 -1.95 -84.54
CA LEU A 3 19.57 -2.81 -83.41
C LEU A 3 18.36 -3.62 -82.96
N ARG A 4 18.58 -4.94 -82.92
CA ARG A 4 17.67 -6.01 -82.51
C ARG A 4 18.00 -6.37 -81.05
N SER A 5 17.00 -6.71 -80.24
CA SER A 5 17.05 -7.81 -79.24
C SER A 5 15.73 -7.81 -78.45
N ALA A 6 14.88 -8.84 -78.61
CA ALA A 6 14.85 -10.07 -77.81
C ALA A 6 14.32 -9.77 -76.39
N ALA A 7 13.01 -9.93 -76.17
CA ALA A 7 12.42 -11.15 -75.61
C ALA A 7 12.93 -11.44 -74.19
N THR A 8 12.08 -11.26 -73.17
CA THR A 8 11.77 -12.27 -72.14
C THR A 8 10.54 -11.84 -71.34
N THR A 9 9.46 -12.55 -71.65
CA THR A 9 8.21 -12.83 -70.96
C THR A 9 8.22 -12.74 -69.41
N LEU A 10 7.24 -12.02 -68.84
CA LEU A 10 6.48 -12.54 -67.70
C LEU A 10 4.99 -12.21 -67.90
N ILE A 11 4.23 -13.26 -68.15
CA ILE A 11 2.79 -13.27 -68.36
C ILE A 11 2.11 -12.90 -67.04
N ILE A 12 1.45 -11.74 -66.98
CA ILE A 12 0.42 -11.48 -65.96
C ILE A 12 -0.92 -11.66 -66.65
N ILE A 13 -1.56 -12.73 -66.22
CA ILE A 13 -2.75 -13.36 -66.77
C ILE A 13 -3.94 -12.41 -66.67
N LEU A 14 -4.62 -12.26 -67.81
CA LEU A 14 -5.96 -11.76 -67.97
C LEU A 14 -6.94 -12.66 -67.18
N PHE A 15 -7.52 -12.17 -66.09
CA PHE A 15 -8.80 -12.68 -65.58
C PHE A 15 -9.62 -11.52 -64.99
N ALA A 16 -10.31 -10.82 -65.89
CA ALA A 16 -11.58 -10.22 -65.55
C ALA A 16 -12.58 -11.37 -65.33
N ALA A 17 -12.86 -11.70 -64.07
CA ALA A 17 -13.96 -12.57 -63.69
C ALA A 17 -14.87 -11.82 -62.71
N ILE A 18 -15.97 -11.36 -63.27
CA ILE A 18 -17.22 -11.08 -62.59
C ILE A 18 -17.59 -12.35 -61.81
N LEU A 19 -17.73 -12.28 -60.49
CA LEU A 19 -18.39 -13.34 -59.71
C LEU A 19 -19.74 -12.81 -59.18
N PRO A 20 -20.86 -13.45 -59.56
CA PRO A 20 -22.17 -13.19 -58.97
C PRO A 20 -22.30 -13.88 -57.60
N CYS A 21 -23.12 -13.24 -56.75
CA CYS A 21 -23.66 -13.70 -55.48
C CYS A 21 -23.90 -15.22 -55.41
N HIS A 22 -23.40 -15.90 -54.37
CA HIS A 22 -24.01 -17.10 -53.81
C HIS A 22 -23.80 -17.13 -52.29
N SER A 23 -24.80 -16.62 -51.56
CA SER A 23 -25.07 -17.04 -50.19
C SER A 23 -25.41 -18.53 -50.19
N GLN A 24 -24.69 -19.34 -49.42
CA GLN A 24 -25.20 -20.65 -49.00
C GLN A 24 -25.13 -20.79 -47.48
N ILE A 25 -26.34 -20.71 -46.93
CA ILE A 25 -26.73 -20.94 -45.55
C ILE A 25 -26.65 -22.46 -45.30
N SER A 26 -25.69 -22.91 -44.49
CA SER A 26 -25.78 -24.23 -43.86
C SER A 26 -26.27 -24.06 -42.43
N LYS A 27 -27.50 -24.55 -42.22
CA LYS A 27 -28.24 -24.52 -40.97
C LYS A 27 -27.56 -25.41 -39.93
N THR A 28 -27.02 -24.81 -38.87
CA THR A 28 -26.93 -25.45 -37.56
C THR A 28 -27.87 -24.74 -36.59
N LYS A 29 -28.76 -25.57 -36.04
CA LYS A 29 -29.77 -25.40 -35.00
C LYS A 29 -29.62 -24.17 -34.06
N PRO A 30 -30.69 -23.39 -33.80
CA PRO A 30 -30.68 -22.41 -32.71
C PRO A 30 -30.71 -23.15 -31.38
N SER A 31 -29.58 -23.17 -30.67
CA SER A 31 -29.52 -23.54 -29.25
C SER A 31 -29.41 -22.27 -28.43
N LEU A 32 -30.49 -21.96 -27.72
CA LEU A 32 -30.56 -20.93 -26.69
C LEU A 32 -29.52 -21.24 -25.60
N SER A 33 -28.52 -20.38 -25.44
CA SER A 33 -27.70 -20.17 -24.23
C SER A 33 -26.80 -18.94 -24.47
N ALA A 34 -27.32 -17.72 -24.46
CA ALA A 34 -27.46 -16.89 -23.26
C ALA A 34 -26.18 -16.82 -22.40
N LYS A 35 -25.26 -15.91 -22.74
CA LYS A 35 -24.88 -14.76 -21.89
C LYS A 35 -23.95 -13.86 -22.71
N GLY A 36 -24.40 -12.64 -22.99
CA GLY A 36 -23.57 -11.65 -23.65
C GLY A 36 -22.30 -11.41 -22.84
N GLU A 37 -21.19 -11.14 -23.53
CA GLU A 37 -20.11 -10.36 -22.93
C GLU A 37 -20.74 -9.02 -22.54
N ALA A 38 -21.12 -8.93 -21.26
CA ALA A 38 -21.39 -7.67 -20.63
C ALA A 38 -20.15 -6.78 -20.82
N PRO A 39 -20.30 -5.45 -20.96
CA PRO A 39 -19.16 -4.54 -20.88
C PRO A 39 -18.38 -4.91 -19.62
N ALA A 40 -17.05 -4.90 -19.68
CA ALA A 40 -16.11 -5.14 -18.57
C ALA A 40 -16.85 -5.11 -17.22
N ALA A 41 -17.20 -6.30 -16.71
CA ALA A 41 -18.17 -6.46 -15.65
C ALA A 41 -17.93 -5.40 -14.58
N ALA A 42 -18.91 -4.50 -14.36
CA ALA A 42 -18.84 -3.45 -13.37
C ALA A 42 -18.29 -4.07 -12.08
N ILE A 43 -17.01 -3.80 -11.79
CA ILE A 43 -16.35 -4.37 -10.64
C ILE A 43 -17.07 -3.75 -9.45
N SER A 44 -17.93 -4.53 -8.80
CA SER A 44 -18.63 -4.05 -7.61
C SER A 44 -17.60 -3.94 -6.49
N ILE A 45 -16.97 -2.76 -6.37
CA ILE A 45 -15.97 -2.43 -5.34
C ILE A 45 -16.46 -2.85 -3.95
N ILE A 46 -17.74 -2.58 -3.65
CA ILE A 46 -18.43 -3.01 -2.44
C ILE A 46 -18.36 -4.53 -2.21
N SER A 47 -18.58 -5.32 -3.25
CA SER A 47 -18.56 -6.79 -3.16
C SER A 47 -17.15 -7.31 -2.92
N LEU A 48 -16.13 -6.73 -3.55
CA LEU A 48 -14.73 -7.09 -3.30
C LEU A 48 -14.31 -6.81 -1.86
N MET A 49 -14.64 -5.63 -1.34
CA MET A 49 -14.34 -5.27 0.05
C MET A 49 -15.08 -6.16 1.06
N SER A 50 -16.35 -6.47 0.77
CA SER A 50 -17.16 -7.34 1.62
C SER A 50 -16.63 -8.77 1.70
N ALA A 51 -16.08 -9.29 0.60
CA ALA A 51 -15.55 -10.66 0.54
C ALA A 51 -14.23 -10.85 1.31
N HIS A 52 -13.49 -9.78 1.58
CA HIS A 52 -12.12 -9.84 2.09
C HIS A 52 -11.89 -9.09 3.43
N GLY A 53 -12.94 -9.01 4.27
CA GLY A 53 -12.80 -8.58 5.68
C GLY A 53 -12.97 -7.09 5.95
N CYS A 54 -13.51 -6.32 5.00
CA CYS A 54 -13.91 -4.92 5.19
C CYS A 54 -15.42 -4.72 5.01
N LYS A 55 -16.22 -5.70 5.44
CA LYS A 55 -17.65 -5.66 5.21
C LYS A 55 -18.31 -4.43 5.82
N SER A 56 -17.91 -4.05 7.03
CA SER A 56 -18.44 -2.87 7.74
C SER A 56 -18.19 -1.58 6.96
N PHE A 57 -17.03 -1.47 6.32
CA PHE A 57 -16.71 -0.33 5.45
C PHE A 57 -17.56 -0.35 4.19
N ALA A 58 -17.65 -1.51 3.52
CA ALA A 58 -18.46 -1.70 2.33
C ALA A 58 -19.95 -1.39 2.58
N ASP A 59 -20.52 -1.87 3.68
CA ASP A 59 -21.90 -1.61 4.09
C ASP A 59 -22.12 -0.12 4.41
N THR A 60 -21.11 0.58 4.91
CA THR A 60 -21.19 2.03 5.18
C THR A 60 -21.06 2.86 3.91
N LEU A 61 -20.24 2.39 2.96
CA LEU A 61 -20.06 3.05 1.68
C LEU A 61 -21.29 2.88 0.78
N SER A 62 -21.90 1.70 0.81
CA SER A 62 -23.07 1.39 -0.02
C SER A 62 -24.25 2.31 0.28
N GLY A 63 -24.79 2.95 -0.77
CA GLY A 63 -25.87 3.92 -0.69
C GLY A 63 -25.45 5.31 -0.20
N SER A 64 -24.15 5.55 0.03
CA SER A 64 -23.62 6.87 0.35
C SER A 64 -23.21 7.64 -0.92
N PRO A 65 -23.17 8.99 -0.91
CA PRO A 65 -22.66 9.77 -2.04
C PRO A 65 -21.22 9.41 -2.42
N ALA A 66 -20.42 8.96 -1.45
CA ALA A 66 -19.03 8.57 -1.67
C ALA A 66 -18.92 7.35 -2.60
N GLU A 67 -19.89 6.42 -2.60
CA GLU A 67 -19.89 5.27 -3.52
C GLU A 67 -19.78 5.73 -4.97
N LYS A 68 -20.58 6.72 -5.35
CA LYS A 68 -20.55 7.33 -6.67
C LYS A 68 -19.20 8.00 -6.95
N THR A 69 -18.61 8.69 -5.97
CA THR A 69 -17.27 9.28 -6.12
C THR A 69 -16.22 8.21 -6.44
N PHE A 70 -16.26 7.04 -5.78
CA PHE A 70 -15.34 5.95 -6.11
C PHE A 70 -15.59 5.40 -7.52
N GLU A 71 -16.85 5.18 -7.90
CA GLU A 71 -17.23 4.69 -9.23
C GLU A 71 -16.78 5.65 -10.34
N ASP A 72 -17.02 6.95 -10.18
CA ASP A 72 -16.64 7.99 -11.15
C ASP A 72 -15.10 8.10 -11.31
N ASN A 73 -14.31 7.65 -10.31
CA ASN A 73 -12.84 7.63 -10.37
C ASN A 73 -12.25 6.30 -10.87
N VAL A 74 -13.07 5.25 -11.07
CA VAL A 74 -12.57 3.95 -11.57
C VAL A 74 -11.91 4.09 -12.93
N GLU A 75 -12.47 4.89 -13.84
CA GLU A 75 -11.93 5.08 -15.19
C GLU A 75 -10.54 5.77 -15.18
N GLY A 76 -10.31 6.67 -14.23
CA GLY A 76 -9.03 7.37 -14.05
C GLY A 76 -8.00 6.60 -13.21
N GLY A 77 -8.43 5.51 -12.56
CA GLY A 77 -7.64 4.76 -11.62
C GLY A 77 -7.94 5.14 -10.18
N VAL A 78 -8.21 4.13 -9.34
CA VAL A 78 -8.52 4.36 -7.93
C VAL A 78 -7.82 3.33 -7.05
N THR A 79 -7.29 3.82 -5.92
CA THR A 79 -6.75 2.97 -4.85
C THR A 79 -7.58 3.14 -3.59
N ILE A 80 -8.03 2.03 -3.00
CA ILE A 80 -8.92 2.02 -1.86
C ILE A 80 -8.24 1.35 -0.68
N PHE A 81 -8.08 2.11 0.41
CA PHE A 81 -7.53 1.65 1.68
C PHE A 81 -8.68 1.24 2.60
N CYS A 82 -8.93 -0.04 2.60
CA CYS A 82 -10.08 -0.70 3.17
C CYS A 82 -9.87 -0.98 4.67
N PRO A 83 -10.45 -0.20 5.60
CA PRO A 83 -10.29 -0.48 7.02
C PRO A 83 -10.95 -1.81 7.38
N THR A 84 -10.26 -2.60 8.20
CA THR A 84 -10.80 -3.85 8.74
C THR A 84 -12.07 -3.58 9.56
N ASP A 85 -12.90 -4.61 9.70
CA ASP A 85 -14.12 -4.51 10.52
C ASP A 85 -13.85 -4.06 11.96
N ASP A 86 -12.70 -4.42 12.54
CA ASP A 86 -12.34 -4.03 13.91
C ASP A 86 -11.90 -2.56 14.01
N ALA A 87 -11.21 -2.05 13.00
CA ALA A 87 -10.92 -0.63 12.86
C ALA A 87 -12.24 0.17 12.71
N MET A 88 -13.15 -0.30 11.85
CA MET A 88 -14.47 0.33 11.65
C MET A 88 -15.34 0.31 12.91
N LYS A 89 -15.35 -0.78 13.67
CA LYS A 89 -16.06 -0.85 14.97
C LYS A 89 -15.53 0.19 15.94
N SER A 90 -14.21 0.34 16.03
CA SER A 90 -13.56 1.32 16.92
C SER A 90 -13.85 2.77 16.50
N PHE A 91 -14.02 3.02 15.20
CA PHE A 91 -14.30 4.34 14.65
C PHE A 91 -15.81 4.68 14.56
N SER A 92 -16.70 3.69 14.56
CA SER A 92 -18.15 3.84 14.41
C SER A 92 -18.79 4.91 15.32
N PRO A 93 -18.44 5.03 16.62
CA PRO A 93 -18.99 6.09 17.48
C PRO A 93 -18.62 7.50 17.00
N LYS A 94 -17.40 7.69 16.49
CA LYS A 94 -16.95 8.96 15.93
C LYS A 94 -17.66 9.24 14.60
N PHE A 95 -17.73 8.25 13.72
CA PHE A 95 -18.41 8.36 12.43
C PHE A 95 -19.88 8.77 12.57
N LYS A 96 -20.61 8.21 13.55
CA LYS A 96 -22.01 8.54 13.82
C LYS A 96 -22.22 10.00 14.27
N ASN A 97 -21.24 10.59 14.93
CA ASN A 97 -21.27 11.98 15.43
C ASN A 97 -20.89 13.02 14.36
N LEU A 98 -20.53 12.60 13.15
CA LEU A 98 -20.20 13.52 12.04
C LEU A 98 -21.47 13.98 11.30
N THR A 99 -21.36 15.15 10.67
CA THR A 99 -22.35 15.66 9.70
C THR A 99 -22.38 14.78 8.44
N ALA A 100 -23.37 14.97 7.57
CA ALA A 100 -23.44 14.25 6.29
C ALA A 100 -22.16 14.44 5.46
N ASP A 101 -21.72 15.69 5.30
CA ASP A 101 -20.48 16.03 4.58
C ASP A 101 -19.26 15.41 5.28
N GLY A 102 -19.21 15.45 6.61
CA GLY A 102 -18.12 14.83 7.38
C GLY A 102 -18.07 13.31 7.19
N LYS A 103 -19.21 12.64 7.08
CA LYS A 103 -19.28 11.20 6.78
C LYS A 103 -18.77 10.91 5.37
N GLN A 104 -19.20 11.69 4.38
CA GLN A 104 -18.73 11.55 3.01
C GLN A 104 -17.22 11.74 2.92
N SER A 105 -16.68 12.83 3.47
CA SER A 105 -15.24 13.08 3.40
C SER A 105 -14.41 12.02 4.13
N VAL A 106 -14.93 11.41 5.20
CA VAL A 106 -14.22 10.30 5.86
C VAL A 106 -14.26 9.03 5.02
N LEU A 107 -15.35 8.75 4.30
CA LEU A 107 -15.38 7.61 3.38
C LEU A 107 -14.43 7.81 2.20
N GLU A 108 -14.43 9.00 1.61
CA GLU A 108 -13.55 9.39 0.52
C GLU A 108 -12.07 9.50 0.95
N TYR A 109 -11.78 9.69 2.24
CA TYR A 109 -10.44 9.66 2.81
C TYR A 109 -9.69 8.36 2.50
N HIS A 110 -10.43 7.26 2.44
CA HIS A 110 -9.89 5.94 2.18
C HIS A 110 -9.64 5.70 0.68
N GLY A 111 -9.95 6.66 -0.19
CA GLY A 111 -9.71 6.57 -1.62
C GLY A 111 -8.62 7.51 -2.11
N VAL A 112 -7.81 7.06 -3.05
CA VAL A 112 -6.86 7.89 -3.80
C VAL A 112 -7.27 7.87 -5.27
N PRO A 113 -7.41 9.03 -5.94
CA PRO A 113 -7.84 9.16 -7.35
C PRO A 113 -6.74 8.74 -8.35
N VAL A 114 -5.87 7.81 -7.96
CA VAL A 114 -4.80 7.26 -8.80
C VAL A 114 -4.62 5.80 -8.42
N TYR A 115 -4.46 4.93 -9.42
CA TYR A 115 -4.08 3.54 -9.21
C TYR A 115 -2.65 3.43 -8.65
N GLN A 116 -2.50 2.72 -7.55
CA GLN A 116 -1.23 2.48 -6.87
C GLN A 116 -1.10 1.00 -6.55
N SER A 117 -0.15 0.35 -7.21
CA SER A 117 0.21 -1.04 -6.86
C SER A 117 0.93 -1.10 -5.51
N MET A 118 0.99 -2.28 -4.89
CA MET A 118 1.84 -2.48 -3.69
C MET A 118 3.30 -2.10 -3.93
N SER A 119 3.83 -2.35 -5.12
CA SER A 119 5.20 -1.97 -5.49
C SER A 119 5.38 -0.45 -5.51
N SER A 120 4.40 0.28 -6.07
CA SER A 120 4.40 1.75 -6.09
C SER A 120 4.38 2.30 -4.67
N LEU A 121 3.46 1.82 -3.83
CA LEU A 121 3.33 2.26 -2.43
C LEU A 121 4.59 1.97 -1.59
N ARG A 122 5.31 0.88 -1.87
CA ARG A 122 6.59 0.55 -1.21
C ARG A 122 7.75 1.43 -1.64
N THR A 123 7.65 2.15 -2.75
CA THR A 123 8.71 3.05 -3.23
C THR A 123 8.33 4.52 -3.07
N SER A 124 7.06 4.80 -2.80
CA SER A 124 6.54 6.14 -2.58
C SER A 124 6.61 6.51 -1.10
N ASN A 125 7.15 7.69 -0.83
CA ASN A 125 7.10 8.32 0.48
C ASN A 125 6.64 9.76 0.31
N GLY A 126 5.81 10.22 1.26
CA GLY A 126 5.37 11.61 1.29
C GLY A 126 3.86 11.74 1.31
N LEU A 127 3.42 12.98 1.11
CA LEU A 127 2.00 13.34 1.12
C LEU A 127 1.31 12.72 -0.09
N MET A 128 0.14 12.13 0.16
CA MET A 128 -0.77 11.64 -0.87
C MET A 128 -2.13 12.31 -0.70
N ASN A 129 -2.66 12.78 -1.83
CA ASN A 129 -3.99 13.34 -1.92
C ASN A 129 -5.01 12.21 -1.98
N THR A 130 -6.12 12.40 -1.30
CA THR A 130 -7.25 11.48 -1.29
C THR A 130 -8.40 12.05 -2.10
N LEU A 131 -9.44 11.27 -2.32
CA LEU A 131 -10.70 11.74 -2.90
C LEU A 131 -11.36 12.84 -2.04
N ALA A 132 -10.99 12.93 -0.77
CA ALA A 132 -11.47 13.94 0.16
C ALA A 132 -10.59 15.20 0.25
N THR A 133 -9.47 15.28 -0.48
CA THR A 133 -8.54 16.42 -0.40
C THR A 133 -9.21 17.74 -0.80
N ASP A 134 -10.16 17.73 -1.74
CA ASP A 134 -10.92 18.92 -2.16
C ASP A 134 -11.97 19.38 -1.13
N GLY A 135 -12.14 18.62 -0.04
CA GLY A 135 -13.05 18.94 1.05
C GLY A 135 -12.53 20.02 2.01
N ALA A 136 -13.42 20.59 2.82
CA ALA A 136 -13.13 21.70 3.73
C ALA A 136 -11.98 21.45 4.73
N ASN A 137 -11.64 20.19 5.02
CA ASN A 137 -10.66 19.81 6.05
C ASN A 137 -9.31 19.32 5.52
N ASN A 138 -9.04 19.37 4.20
CA ASN A 138 -7.79 18.92 3.56
C ASN A 138 -7.31 17.56 4.10
N TYR A 139 -7.92 16.52 3.55
CA TYR A 139 -7.82 15.16 4.01
C TYR A 139 -6.66 14.42 3.35
N ASP A 140 -5.43 14.75 3.74
CA ASP A 140 -4.23 14.10 3.21
C ASP A 140 -3.66 13.09 4.22
N PHE A 141 -2.94 12.09 3.73
CA PHE A 141 -2.09 11.23 4.56
C PHE A 141 -0.67 11.18 4.02
N VAL A 142 0.27 10.84 4.89
CA VAL A 142 1.66 10.59 4.54
C VAL A 142 1.86 9.09 4.42
N VAL A 143 2.26 8.62 3.25
CA VAL A 143 2.76 7.25 3.10
C VAL A 143 4.20 7.19 3.57
N GLN A 144 4.47 6.22 4.44
CA GLN A 144 5.80 5.85 4.87
C GLN A 144 6.03 4.37 4.64
N ASN A 145 7.08 4.05 3.89
CA ASN A 145 7.61 2.71 3.79
C ASN A 145 8.62 2.43 4.91
N ASP A 146 8.62 1.20 5.42
CA ASP A 146 9.65 0.68 6.31
C ASP A 146 9.97 -0.76 5.87
N GLY A 147 11.00 -0.89 5.03
CA GLY A 147 11.33 -2.14 4.36
C GLY A 147 10.20 -2.63 3.45
N GLN A 148 9.46 -3.65 3.89
CA GLN A 148 8.33 -4.24 3.16
C GLN A 148 6.97 -3.72 3.62
N ASP A 149 6.94 -3.07 4.78
CA ASP A 149 5.74 -2.54 5.40
C ASP A 149 5.41 -1.14 4.84
N VAL A 150 4.13 -0.90 4.58
CA VAL A 150 3.62 0.40 4.16
C VAL A 150 2.67 0.91 5.23
N THR A 151 2.96 2.10 5.73
CA THR A 151 2.18 2.76 6.79
C THR A 151 1.59 4.06 6.27
N LEU A 152 0.29 4.25 6.50
CA LEU A 152 -0.46 5.47 6.22
C LEU A 152 -0.55 6.29 7.50
N LYS A 153 0.14 7.43 7.54
CA LYS A 153 0.17 8.33 8.70
C LYS A 153 -0.77 9.52 8.49
N THR A 154 -1.73 9.64 9.38
CA THR A 154 -2.63 10.79 9.45
C THR A 154 -2.32 11.63 10.70
N LYS A 155 -2.98 12.79 10.85
CA LYS A 155 -2.81 13.62 12.05
C LYS A 155 -3.29 12.93 13.34
N ILE A 156 -4.22 11.97 13.22
CA ILE A 156 -4.95 11.38 14.35
C ILE A 156 -4.79 9.86 14.46
N VAL A 157 -4.50 9.18 13.36
CA VAL A 157 -4.49 7.71 13.24
C VAL A 157 -3.27 7.28 12.43
N THR A 158 -2.77 6.08 12.70
CA THR A 158 -1.73 5.46 11.89
C THR A 158 -2.26 4.10 11.44
N GLY A 159 -2.47 3.94 10.14
CA GLY A 159 -2.92 2.71 9.52
C GLY A 159 -1.76 1.95 8.92
N LYS A 160 -1.69 0.62 9.09
CA LYS A 160 -0.72 -0.24 8.41
C LYS A 160 -1.44 -1.09 7.37
N ILE A 161 -0.88 -1.19 6.17
CA ILE A 161 -1.39 -2.12 5.16
C ILE A 161 -1.09 -3.55 5.62
N THR A 162 -2.15 -4.35 5.80
CA THR A 162 -2.05 -5.74 6.28
C THR A 162 -2.19 -6.76 5.16
N GLY A 163 -2.77 -6.38 4.02
CA GLY A 163 -2.94 -7.28 2.88
C GLY A 163 -3.50 -6.60 1.64
N THR A 164 -3.53 -7.36 0.55
CA THR A 164 -4.10 -6.95 -0.73
C THR A 164 -5.42 -7.68 -0.95
N VAL A 165 -6.49 -6.92 -1.09
CA VAL A 165 -7.83 -7.43 -1.41
C VAL A 165 -7.96 -7.62 -2.92
N PHE A 166 -7.55 -6.60 -3.66
CA PHE A 166 -7.62 -6.57 -5.12
C PHE A 166 -6.52 -5.67 -5.66
N ASP A 167 -5.84 -6.06 -6.73
CA ASP A 167 -4.78 -5.24 -7.33
C ASP A 167 -4.73 -5.55 -8.84
N LYS A 168 -5.59 -4.87 -9.59
CA LYS A 168 -5.65 -4.95 -11.06
C LYS A 168 -6.06 -3.60 -11.62
N GLU A 169 -5.21 -3.02 -12.46
CA GLU A 169 -5.50 -1.75 -13.13
C GLU A 169 -6.89 -1.79 -13.80
N PRO A 170 -7.75 -0.78 -13.57
CA PRO A 170 -7.48 0.50 -12.91
C PRO A 170 -7.76 0.56 -11.39
N VAL A 171 -8.10 -0.56 -10.73
CA VAL A 171 -8.52 -0.59 -9.31
C VAL A 171 -7.55 -1.36 -8.42
N ALA A 172 -7.13 -0.73 -7.32
CA ALA A 172 -6.41 -1.37 -6.23
C ALA A 172 -7.20 -1.24 -4.92
N ILE A 173 -7.22 -2.29 -4.11
CA ILE A 173 -7.87 -2.35 -2.80
C ILE A 173 -6.92 -3.04 -1.83
N PHE A 174 -6.54 -2.35 -0.76
CA PHE A 174 -5.64 -2.84 0.28
C PHE A 174 -6.34 -2.83 1.63
N SER A 175 -6.20 -3.91 2.40
CA SER A 175 -6.68 -3.96 3.78
C SER A 175 -5.75 -3.16 4.68
N ILE A 176 -6.32 -2.30 5.52
CA ILE A 176 -5.58 -1.53 6.51
C ILE A 176 -6.06 -1.83 7.93
N ASP A 177 -5.12 -1.97 8.85
CA ASP A 177 -5.40 -1.99 10.28
C ASP A 177 -5.06 -0.62 10.86
N GLU A 178 -6.05 0.05 11.44
CA GLU A 178 -5.91 1.38 12.00
C GLU A 178 -5.67 1.33 13.49
N SER A 179 -4.46 1.70 13.91
CA SER A 179 -4.18 1.98 15.30
C SER A 179 -4.37 3.47 15.58
N PRO A 180 -5.20 3.85 16.58
CA PRO A 180 -5.13 5.18 17.15
C PRO A 180 -3.68 5.44 17.56
N LYS A 181 -3.11 6.57 17.15
CA LYS A 181 -1.82 6.96 17.69
C LYS A 181 -2.01 7.11 19.20
N PRO A 182 -1.21 6.49 20.08
CA PRO A 182 -1.27 6.81 21.48
C PRO A 182 -0.98 8.30 21.59
N ALA A 183 -1.99 9.10 21.92
CA ALA A 183 -1.84 10.50 22.23
C ALA A 183 -0.70 10.56 23.24
N GLY A 184 0.39 11.21 22.85
CA GLY A 184 1.63 11.17 23.61
C GLY A 184 1.32 11.44 25.06
N LYS A 185 1.42 10.41 25.91
CA LYS A 185 1.77 10.64 27.29
C LYS A 185 3.07 11.42 27.15
N LYS A 186 3.10 12.64 27.69
CA LYS A 186 4.33 13.37 27.93
C LYS A 186 5.21 12.44 28.76
N HIS A 187 5.99 11.59 28.11
CA HIS A 187 7.17 11.05 28.70
C HIS A 187 8.07 12.27 28.87
N LYS A 188 8.00 12.86 30.07
CA LYS A 188 9.23 13.28 30.72
C LYS A 188 10.10 12.04 30.65
N SER A 189 10.97 11.97 29.66
CA SER A 189 12.10 11.05 29.73
C SER A 189 12.72 11.27 31.11
N PRO A 190 12.86 10.23 31.94
CA PRO A 190 13.85 10.30 33.00
C PRO A 190 15.18 10.66 32.31
N PRO A 191 15.98 11.59 32.86
CA PRO A 191 17.30 11.85 32.30
C PRO A 191 18.03 10.52 32.20
N ALA A 192 18.48 10.16 31.00
CA ALA A 192 19.41 9.05 30.84
C ALA A 192 20.58 9.27 31.81
N PRO A 193 21.02 8.25 32.57
CA PRO A 193 22.22 8.37 33.36
C PRO A 193 23.36 8.77 32.43
N ALA A 194 23.95 9.94 32.68
CA ALA A 194 25.15 10.38 31.99
C ALA A 194 26.22 9.30 32.19
N SER A 195 26.62 8.64 31.11
CA SER A 195 27.86 7.89 31.08
C SER A 195 29.01 8.91 31.13
N PRO A 196 29.88 8.91 32.15
CA PRO A 196 31.05 9.78 32.13
C PRO A 196 32.13 9.10 31.27
N ALA A 197 32.58 9.81 30.24
CA ALA A 197 33.76 9.45 29.47
C ALA A 197 35.06 9.69 30.28
N ASP A 198 36.01 8.79 30.08
CA ASP A 198 37.45 8.75 30.37
C ASP A 198 38.20 9.89 31.13
N SER A 199 38.87 9.49 32.24
CA SER A 199 40.27 9.76 32.69
C SER A 199 40.80 11.22 32.86
N PRO A 200 41.91 11.54 33.62
CA PRO A 200 42.79 10.80 34.55
C PRO A 200 43.22 11.56 35.86
N VAL A 201 44.16 10.97 36.63
CA VAL A 201 45.13 11.54 37.61
C VAL A 201 44.80 11.63 39.12
N ALA A 202 45.38 10.66 39.84
CA ALA A 202 46.24 10.73 41.04
C ALA A 202 45.98 11.75 42.19
N SER A 203 45.86 11.18 43.41
CA SER A 203 46.74 11.37 44.58
C SER A 203 46.05 11.67 45.92
N ARG A 204 46.22 10.67 46.81
CA ARG A 204 46.67 10.74 48.22
C ARG A 204 45.69 11.07 49.37
N LYS A 205 45.85 10.20 50.38
CA LYS A 205 45.81 10.39 51.85
C LYS A 205 44.43 10.14 52.49
N GLY A 206 44.22 9.26 53.46
CA GLY A 206 45.06 8.33 54.22
C GLY A 206 44.53 8.19 55.65
N LYS A 207 44.35 6.96 56.16
CA LYS A 207 44.59 6.44 57.54
C LYS A 207 43.68 5.23 57.87
N VAL A 208 44.26 4.03 58.11
CA VAL A 208 44.46 3.30 59.41
C VAL A 208 43.17 2.57 59.85
N ALA A 209 43.12 1.29 60.26
CA ALA A 209 44.05 0.36 60.92
C ALA A 209 43.79 -1.10 60.44
N ASP A 210 44.81 -1.93 60.27
CA ASP A 210 45.34 -2.91 61.25
C ASP A 210 44.47 -4.18 61.43
N SER A 211 45.00 -5.32 60.96
CA SER A 211 44.93 -6.61 61.64
C SER A 211 45.92 -7.57 60.98
N THR A 212 46.95 -7.86 61.75
CA THR A 212 48.05 -8.82 61.59
C THR A 212 47.57 -10.28 61.59
N ALA A 213 48.23 -11.11 60.77
CA ALA A 213 48.66 -12.48 61.08
C ALA A 213 49.57 -12.93 59.91
N ASP A 214 50.89 -13.05 60.09
CA ASP A 214 51.61 -14.30 60.47
C ASP A 214 51.28 -15.49 59.53
N LYS A 215 52.20 -16.26 58.96
CA LYS A 215 53.66 -16.39 59.09
C LYS A 215 54.15 -17.41 58.05
N ASN A 216 55.46 -17.35 57.77
CA ASN A 216 56.35 -18.42 57.33
C ASN A 216 56.35 -18.95 55.88
N GLY A 217 57.47 -18.65 55.22
CA GLY A 217 58.41 -19.64 54.66
C GLY A 217 57.98 -20.31 53.36
N GLY A 218 58.75 -20.35 52.28
CA GLY A 218 60.15 -20.00 52.06
C GLY A 218 60.56 -20.56 50.69
N PHE A 219 61.80 -20.26 50.34
CA PHE A 219 62.60 -20.89 49.31
C PHE A 219 62.56 -20.33 47.87
N ARG A 220 63.77 -20.27 47.31
CA ARG A 220 64.28 -19.52 46.16
C ARG A 220 64.61 -20.51 45.02
N PHE A 221 64.57 -20.06 43.75
CA PHE A 221 65.49 -20.40 42.64
C PHE A 221 65.13 -19.43 41.48
N ASN A 222 65.97 -18.49 41.03
CA ASN A 222 67.22 -18.54 40.25
C ASN A 222 67.06 -19.03 38.80
N GLY A 223 67.62 -18.27 37.85
CA GLY A 223 68.16 -18.79 36.59
C GLY A 223 67.64 -18.12 35.32
N GLY A 224 68.40 -17.16 34.79
CA GLY A 224 68.25 -16.67 33.42
C GLY A 224 68.95 -17.56 32.38
N ALA A 225 68.71 -17.25 31.11
CA ALA A 225 69.48 -17.62 29.92
C ALA A 225 69.03 -16.64 28.81
N MET A 226 69.85 -15.68 28.39
CA MET A 226 70.87 -15.74 27.31
C MET A 226 70.30 -16.15 25.96
#